data_AF-A0A849Z811-F1
#
_entry.id   AF-A0A849Z811-F1
#
_cell.length_a   1.000
_cell.length_b   1.000
_cell.length_c   1.000
_cell.angle_alpha   90.00
_cell.angle_beta   90.00
_cell.angle_gamma   90.00
#
_symmetry.space_group_name_H-M   'P 1'
#
loop_
_entity.id
_entity.type
_entity.pdbx_description
1 polymer ?
#
loop_
_entity_poly.entity_id
_entity_poly.type
_entity_poly.pdbx_seq_one_letter_code
_entity_poly.pdbx_strand_id
1 'polypeptide(L)' 'MSRDEDPPPALPAPDEGDGDGRAEKKERVLHTRVPAVLEAELKRFAQNLRIPVSNLVRTILEDALQMADAAGVNVEARLK' A
#
# COMPACT_ATOMS: atom_id res chain seq x y z
N MET A 1 -56.85 9.44 -8.74
CA MET A 1 -55.78 8.77 -7.97
C MET A 1 -54.68 8.44 -8.95
N SER A 2 -53.75 9.37 -9.16
CA SER A 2 -52.50 9.10 -9.88
C SER A 2 -51.40 9.54 -8.93
N ARG A 3 -50.66 8.57 -8.40
CA ARG A 3 -49.47 8.82 -7.59
C ARG A 3 -48.37 9.20 -8.55
N ASP A 4 -47.90 10.44 -8.45
CA ASP A 4 -46.55 10.82 -8.84
C ASP A 4 -45.57 9.85 -8.15
N GLU A 5 -44.97 8.96 -8.93
CA GLU A 5 -43.90 8.08 -8.48
C GLU A 5 -42.59 8.82 -8.74
N ASP A 6 -41.99 9.34 -7.66
CA ASP A 6 -40.71 10.04 -7.67
C ASP A 6 -39.61 9.07 -8.18
N PRO A 7 -38.78 9.44 -9.16
CA PRO A 7 -37.71 8.56 -9.62
C PRO A 7 -36.68 8.35 -8.48
N PRO A 8 -36.14 7.13 -8.33
CA PRO A 8 -35.16 6.86 -7.29
C PRO A 8 -33.91 7.74 -7.46
N PRO A 9 -33.26 8.17 -6.37
CA PRO A 9 -32.07 9.01 -6.45
C PRO A 9 -30.97 8.24 -7.19
N ALA A 10 -30.40 8.87 -8.22
CA ALA A 10 -29.27 8.35 -8.96
C ALA A 10 -28.12 8.06 -7.98
N LEU A 11 -27.63 6.82 -8.00
CA LEU A 11 -26.41 6.44 -7.28
C LEU A 11 -25.26 7.35 -7.73
N PRO A 12 -24.39 7.82 -6.82
CA PRO A 12 -23.20 8.56 -7.22
C PRO A 12 -22.35 7.67 -8.14
N ALA A 13 -21.94 8.20 -9.29
CA ALA A 13 -21.08 7.52 -10.24
C ALA A 13 -19.79 7.04 -9.55
N PRO A 14 -19.19 5.91 -9.98
CA PRO A 14 -17.87 5.53 -9.51
C PRO A 14 -16.89 6.65 -9.84
N ASP A 15 -16.04 6.98 -8.88
CA ASP A 15 -14.95 7.95 -8.99
C ASP A 15 -14.01 7.50 -10.12
N GLU A 16 -14.27 7.96 -11.34
CA GLU A 16 -13.39 7.79 -12.49
C GLU A 16 -12.19 8.71 -12.28
N GLY A 17 -11.19 8.18 -11.57
CA GLY A 17 -9.91 8.83 -11.32
C GLY A 17 -9.18 9.13 -12.63
N ASP A 18 -9.39 10.37 -13.08
CA ASP A 18 -8.54 11.24 -13.90
C ASP A 18 -7.12 10.70 -14.17
N GLY A 19 -6.92 10.28 -15.41
CA GLY A 19 -5.59 10.05 -15.97
C GLY A 19 -5.05 11.35 -16.57
N ASP A 20 -4.31 12.12 -15.77
CA ASP A 20 -3.46 13.21 -16.28
C ASP A 20 -1.97 13.00 -15.94
N GLY A 21 -1.15 13.08 -16.98
CA GLY A 21 0.25 12.66 -17.08
C GLY A 21 1.28 13.52 -16.34
N ARG A 22 0.95 14.13 -15.19
CA ARG A 22 1.91 14.81 -14.30
C ARG A 22 1.55 14.65 -12.82
N ALA A 23 1.18 13.44 -12.40
CA ALA A 23 1.08 13.16 -10.98
C ALA A 23 2.48 13.24 -10.34
N GLU A 24 2.79 14.37 -9.69
CA GLU A 24 3.64 14.37 -8.49
C GLU A 24 3.34 13.07 -7.76
N LYS A 25 4.33 12.19 -7.64
CA LYS A 25 4.16 10.76 -7.29
C LYS A 25 3.31 10.66 -6.02
N LYS A 26 1.98 10.58 -6.19
CA LYS A 26 1.04 10.54 -5.08
C LYS A 26 1.45 9.32 -4.29
N GLU A 27 1.80 9.53 -3.03
CA GLU A 27 2.19 8.45 -2.15
C GLU A 27 1.07 7.41 -2.15
N ARG A 28 1.37 6.21 -2.68
CA ARG A 28 0.36 5.16 -2.80
C ARG A 28 0.26 4.43 -1.47
N VAL A 29 -0.94 4.38 -0.91
CA VAL A 29 -1.19 3.71 0.38
C VAL A 29 -1.39 2.21 0.16
N LEU A 30 -0.57 1.40 0.81
CA LEU A 30 -0.71 -0.05 0.85
C LEU A 30 -1.58 -0.46 2.04
N HIS A 31 -2.69 -1.15 1.79
CA HIS A 31 -3.52 -1.74 2.84
C HIS A 31 -3.30 -3.25 2.88
N THR A 32 -2.94 -3.77 4.06
CA THR A 32 -2.64 -5.19 4.26
C THR A 32 -3.30 -5.69 5.54
N ARG A 33 -3.76 -6.94 5.53
CA ARG A 33 -4.21 -7.63 6.75
C ARG A 33 -2.99 -8.16 7.49
N VAL A 34 -2.84 -7.78 8.76
CA VAL A 34 -1.69 -8.14 9.60
C VAL A 34 -2.19 -8.88 10.83
N PRO A 35 -1.58 -10.03 11.21
CA PRO A 35 -1.91 -10.69 12.47
C PRO A 35 -1.64 -9.77 13.68
N ALA A 36 -2.49 -9.83 14.71
CA ALA A 36 -2.40 -8.95 15.87
C ALA A 36 -1.05 -9.02 16.60
N VAL A 37 -0.45 -10.21 16.65
CA VAL A 37 0.89 -10.41 17.26
C VAL A 37 1.95 -9.62 16.48
N LEU A 38 1.98 -9.77 15.15
CA LEU A 38 2.96 -9.09 14.30
C LEU A 38 2.77 -7.56 14.33
N GLU A 39 1.53 -7.08 14.36
CA GLU A 39 1.24 -5.65 14.51
C GLU A 39 1.81 -5.09 15.83
N ALA A 40 1.63 -5.82 16.94
CA ALA A 40 2.15 -5.42 18.24
C ALA A 40 3.69 -5.36 18.24
N GLU A 41 4.33 -6.34 17.61
CA GLU A 41 5.80 -6.37 17.46
C GLU A 41 6.32 -5.19 16.62
N LEU A 42 5.70 -4.91 15.48
CA LEU A 42 6.04 -3.76 14.63
C LEU A 42 5.90 -2.43 15.38
N LYS A 43 4.80 -2.27 16.14
CA LYS A 43 4.58 -1.08 16.97
C LYS A 43 5.66 -0.94 18.04
N ARG A 44 5.98 -2.01 18.77
CA ARG A 44 7.03 -2.01 19.79
C ARG A 44 8.39 -1.66 19.19
N PHE A 45 8.72 -2.21 18.03
CA PHE A 45 10.02 -1.95 17.41
C PHE A 45 10.14 -0.50 16.94
N ALA A 46 9.09 0.04 16.31
CA ALA A 46 9.03 1.44 15.90
C ALA A 46 9.12 2.39 17.11
N GLN A 47 8.47 2.07 18.23
CA GLN A 47 8.57 2.83 19.48
C GLN A 47 9.99 2.87 20.03
N ASN A 48 10.68 1.73 20.06
CA ASN A 48 12.08 1.66 20.54
C ASN A 48 13.01 2.52 19.68
N LEU A 49 12.76 2.57 18.37
CA LEU A 49 13.52 3.38 17.41
C LEU A 49 13.06 4.85 17.35
N ARG A 50 11.94 5.20 18.02
CA ARG A 50 11.29 6.52 18.00
C ARG A 50 10.95 7.01 16.59
N ILE A 51 10.47 6.11 15.73
CA ILE A 51 10.00 6.43 14.38
C ILE A 51 8.56 5.94 14.17
N PRO A 52 7.82 6.51 13.19
CA PRO A 52 6.52 5.98 12.80
C PRO A 52 6.61 4.55 12.26
N VAL A 53 5.58 3.74 12.52
CA VAL A 53 5.49 2.35 12.01
C VAL A 53 5.55 2.32 10.49
N SER A 54 4.90 3.27 9.80
CA SER A 54 4.94 3.38 8.34
C SER A 54 6.36 3.55 7.80
N ASN A 55 7.21 4.34 8.49
CA ASN A 55 8.61 4.53 8.10
C ASN A 55 9.40 3.24 8.31
N LEU A 56 9.21 2.57 9.45
CA LEU A 56 9.85 1.28 9.71
C LEU A 56 9.49 0.24 8.63
N VAL A 57 8.19 0.12 8.32
CA VAL A 57 7.72 -0.84 7.30
C VAL A 57 8.29 -0.52 5.93
N ARG A 58 8.32 0.77 5.54
CA ARG A 58 8.94 1.20 4.28
C ARG A 58 10.40 0.74 4.22
N THR A 59 11.19 1.05 5.23
CA THR A 59 12.62 0.71 5.25
C THR A 59 12.85 -0.80 5.20
N ILE A 60 12.08 -1.59 5.94
CA ILE A 60 12.20 -3.06 5.91
C ILE A 60 11.86 -3.61 4.53
N LEU A 61 10.79 -3.10 3.89
CA LEU A 61 10.40 -3.56 2.55
C LEU A 61 11.43 -3.16 1.48
N GLU A 62 11.99 -1.95 1.57
CA GLU A 62 13.06 -1.50 0.67
C GLU A 62 14.31 -2.37 0.79
N ASP A 63 14.74 -2.67 2.02
CA ASP A 63 15.90 -3.53 2.29
C ASP A 63 15.67 -4.98 1.81
N ALA A 64 14.51 -5.55 2.13
CA ALA A 64 14.16 -6.90 1.69
C ALA A 64 14.15 -7.05 0.15
N LEU A 65 13.67 -6.02 -0.56
CA LEU A 65 13.68 -6.00 -2.03
C LEU A 65 15.11 -5.90 -2.57
N GLN A 66 15.94 -5.02 -2.02
CA GLN A 66 17.34 -4.90 -2.43
C GLN A 66 18.12 -6.20 -2.21
N MET A 67 17.88 -6.88 -1.07
CA MET A 67 18.48 -8.17 -0.78
C MET A 67 18.01 -9.27 -1.75
N ALA A 68 16.71 -9.29 -2.09
CA ALA A 68 16.15 -10.26 -3.03
C ALA A 68 16.73 -10.07 -4.44
N ASP A 69 16.83 -8.82 -4.91
CA ASP A 69 17.43 -8.50 -6.21
C ASP A 69 18.91 -8.92 -6.26
N ALA A 70 19.68 -8.59 -5.21
CA ALA A 70 21.10 -8.97 -5.14
C ALA A 70 21.29 -10.50 -5.12
N ALA A 71 20.41 -11.23 -4.44
CA ALA A 71 20.43 -12.69 -4.43
C ALA A 71 20.09 -13.27 -5.82
N GLY A 72 19.11 -12.71 -6.53
CA GLY A 72 18.73 -13.10 -7.88
C GLY A 72 19.88 -12.94 -8.89
N VAL A 73 20.54 -11.77 -8.88
CA VAL A 73 21.69 -11.49 -9.75
C VAL A 73 22.85 -12.47 -9.51
N ASN A 74 23.14 -12.79 -8.25
CA ASN A 74 24.21 -13.73 -7.90
C ASN A 74 23.90 -15.18 -8.32
N VAL A 75 22.62 -15.57 -8.33
CA VAL A 75 22.20 -16.90 -8.80
C VAL A 75 22.28 -16.96 -10.33
N GLU A 76 21.77 -15.97 -11.05
CA GLU A 76 21.86 -15.90 -12.52
C GLU A 76 23.32 -15.85 -13.02
N ALA A 77 24.22 -15.12 -12.33
CA ALA A 77 25.63 -15.05 -12.69
C ALA A 77 26.38 -16.38 -12.49
N ARG A 78 25.86 -17.30 -11.68
CA ARG A 78 26.45 -18.64 -11.44
C ARG A 78 25.89 -19.72 -12.37
N LEU A 79 24.82 -19.41 -13.09
CA LEU A 79 24.14 -20.29 -14.05
C LEU A 79 24.56 -20.02 -15.51
N LYS A 80 25.51 -19.11 -15.73
CA LYS A 80 26.06 -18.72 -17.04
C LYS A 80 27.56 -18.99 -17.08
#